data_AF-G7IX58-F1
#
_entry.id   AF-G7IX58-F1
#
_cell.length_a   1.000
_cell.length_b   1.000
_cell.length_c   1.000
_cell.angle_alpha   90.00
_cell.angle_beta   90.00
_cell.angle_gamma   90.00
#
_symmetry.space_group_name_H-M   'P 1'
#
loop_
_entity.id
_entity.type
_entity.pdbx_description
1 polymer ?
#
loop_
_entity_poly.entity_id
_entity_poly.type
_entity_poly.pdbx_seq_one_letter_code
_entity_poly.pdbx_strand_id
1 'polypeptide(L)' 'MAKIFKFVYVMIIIISLLLVAMNAQGYCLVDADCVTLVCNFDEKRKCLRSTCVCRKFRFTGFYYEQLH' A
#
# COMPACT_ATOMS: atom_id res chain seq x y z
N MET A 1 30.11 17.23 -21.44
CA MET A 1 29.97 16.26 -20.33
C MET A 1 28.88 16.65 -19.33
N ALA A 2 28.83 17.90 -18.84
CA ALA A 2 27.82 18.37 -17.86
C ALA A 2 26.33 18.16 -18.26
N LYS A 3 26.00 18.23 -19.56
CA LYS A 3 24.62 18.02 -20.04
C LYS A 3 24.13 16.57 -19.86
N ILE A 4 25.01 15.59 -20.00
CA ILE A 4 24.68 14.16 -19.87
C ILE A 4 24.42 13.83 -18.40
N PHE A 5 25.24 14.36 -17.47
CA PHE A 5 25.02 14.22 -16.04
C PHE A 5 23.67 14.79 -15.59
N LYS A 6 23.27 15.93 -16.16
CA LYS A 6 21.97 16.55 -15.89
C LYS A 6 20.80 15.67 -16.34
N PHE A 7 20.92 15.04 -17.51
CA PHE A 7 19.90 14.13 -18.04
C PHE A 7 19.77 12.87 -17.17
N VAL A 8 20.89 12.25 -16.79
CA VAL A 8 20.91 11.07 -15.91
C VAL A 8 20.30 11.38 -14.55
N TYR A 9 20.60 12.56 -13.98
CA TYR A 9 20.05 12.98 -12.70
C TYR A 9 18.52 13.10 -12.73
N VAL A 10 17.96 13.71 -13.78
CA VAL A 10 16.50 13.83 -13.95
C VAL A 10 15.86 12.45 -14.15
N MET A 11 16.49 11.56 -14.91
CA MET A 11 16.02 10.18 -15.08
C MET A 11 15.96 9.42 -13.75
N ILE A 12 16.99 9.55 -12.91
CA ILE A 12 17.00 8.93 -11.57
C ILE A 12 15.83 9.44 -10.73
N ILE A 13 15.59 10.75 -10.69
CA ILE A 13 14.47 11.34 -9.92
C ILE A 13 13.13 10.77 -10.39
N ILE A 14 12.90 10.70 -11.71
CA ILE A 14 11.64 10.19 -12.26
C ILE A 14 11.44 8.72 -11.89
N ILE A 15 12.49 7.90 -12.02
CA ILE A 15 12.43 6.48 -11.66
C ILE A 15 12.17 6.31 -10.15
N SER A 16 12.83 7.11 -9.29
CA SER A 16 12.60 7.09 -7.85
C SER A 16 11.17 7.47 -7.49
N LEU A 17 10.61 8.50 -8.12
CA LEU A 17 9.22 8.91 -7.91
C LEU A 17 8.22 7.85 -8.38
N LEU A 18 8.47 7.22 -9.52
CA LEU A 18 7.67 6.11 -10.03
C LEU A 18 7.74 4.90 -9.09
N LEU A 19 8.91 4.59 -8.53
CA LEU A 19 9.07 3.51 -7.56
C LEU A 19 8.24 3.76 -6.30
N VAL A 20 8.23 4.99 -5.80
CA VAL A 20 7.41 5.41 -4.65
C VAL A 20 5.93 5.33 -4.98
N ALA A 21 5.51 5.80 -6.16
CA ALA A 21 4.12 5.74 -6.60
C ALA A 21 3.62 4.30 -6.84
N MET A 22 4.45 3.42 -7.38
CA MET A 22 4.13 2.00 -7.55
C MET A 22 4.05 1.28 -6.21
N ASN A 23 4.92 1.62 -5.25
CA ASN A 23 4.81 1.13 -3.87
C ASN A 23 3.58 1.72 -3.14
N ALA A 24 3.06 2.87 -3.58
CA ALA A 24 1.83 3.42 -3.05
C ALA A 24 0.58 2.65 -3.51
N GLN A 25 0.67 1.84 -4.58
CA GLN A 25 -0.48 1.15 -5.17
C GLN A 25 -1.03 -0.02 -4.32
N GLY A 26 -0.42 -0.29 -3.15
CA GLY A 26 -0.96 -1.16 -2.11
C GLY A 26 -1.25 -0.44 -0.79
N TYR A 27 -0.94 0.86 -0.70
CA TYR A 27 -0.96 1.61 0.56
C TYR A 27 -2.39 1.95 0.97
N CYS A 28 -2.91 1.18 1.91
CA CYS A 28 -4.13 1.52 2.62
C CYS A 28 -3.76 2.25 3.92
N LEU A 29 -4.59 3.21 4.33
CA LEU A 29 -4.51 3.85 5.64
C LEU A 29 -5.70 3.42 6.50
N VAL A 30 -6.83 3.16 5.86
CA VAL A 30 -8.06 2.68 6.48
C VAL A 30 -8.60 1.47 5.72
N ASP A 31 -9.31 0.59 6.42
CA ASP A 31 -9.97 -0.58 5.82
C ASP A 31 -10.85 -0.22 4.61
N ALA A 32 -11.39 1.01 4.60
CA ALA A 32 -12.21 1.56 3.52
C ALA A 32 -11.42 1.86 2.24
N ASP A 33 -10.09 2.00 2.29
CA ASP A 33 -9.27 2.24 1.08
C ASP A 33 -9.19 0.98 0.20
N CYS A 34 -9.45 -0.19 0.77
CA CYS A 34 -9.42 -1.49 0.09
C CYS A 34 -10.70 -1.76 -0.72
N VAL A 35 -11.24 -0.76 -1.44
CA VAL A 35 -12.52 -0.89 -2.19
C VAL A 35 -12.39 -1.86 -3.37
N THR A 36 -11.20 -1.99 -3.93
CA THR A 36 -10.93 -2.81 -5.13
C THR A 36 -10.69 -4.29 -4.82
N LEU A 37 -10.37 -4.65 -3.58
CA LEU A 37 -10.08 -6.04 -3.21
C LEU A 37 -11.38 -6.84 -3.03
N VAL A 38 -11.63 -7.83 -3.89
CA VAL A 38 -12.78 -8.73 -3.73
C VAL A 38 -12.37 -9.91 -2.83
N CYS A 39 -12.95 -9.99 -1.63
CA CYS A 39 -12.75 -11.11 -0.70
C CYS A 39 -13.88 -12.14 -0.82
N ASN A 40 -13.64 -13.36 -0.34
CA ASN A 40 -14.67 -14.39 -0.26
C ASN A 40 -15.76 -14.05 0.80
N PHE A 41 -16.88 -14.77 0.76
CA PHE A 41 -18.07 -14.48 1.59
C PHE A 41 -17.80 -14.44 3.11
N ASP A 42 -16.84 -15.22 3.60
CA ASP A 42 -16.44 -15.28 5.02
C ASP A 42 -15.26 -14.38 5.40
N GLU A 43 -14.81 -13.50 4.48
CA GLU A 43 -13.62 -12.69 4.64
C GLU A 43 -13.96 -11.19 4.60
N LYS A 44 -13.35 -10.43 5.52
CA LYS A 44 -13.39 -8.96 5.48
C LYS A 44 -12.07 -8.41 5.00
N ARG A 45 -12.16 -7.33 4.23
CA ARG A 45 -11.02 -6.53 3.80
C ARG A 45 -10.47 -5.82 5.03
N LYS A 46 -9.17 -5.92 5.22
CA LYS A 46 -8.45 -5.18 6.25
C LYS A 46 -7.24 -4.52 5.65
N CYS A 47 -6.97 -3.33 6.15
CA CYS A 47 -5.68 -2.69 5.95
C CYS A 47 -4.72 -3.17 7.04
N LEU A 48 -3.67 -3.90 6.66
CA LEU A 48 -2.62 -4.31 7.59
C LEU A 48 -1.27 -3.89 7.03
N ARG A 49 -0.49 -3.17 7.83
CA ARG A 49 0.85 -2.67 7.44
C ARG A 49 0.84 -2.03 6.05
N SER A 50 -0.11 -1.12 5.81
CA SER A 50 -0.27 -0.45 4.51
C SER A 50 -0.44 -1.42 3.32
N THR A 51 -1.07 -2.57 3.55
CA THR A 51 -1.44 -3.52 2.50
C THR A 51 -2.86 -4.02 2.70
N CYS A 52 -3.64 -4.05 1.63
CA CYS A 52 -4.99 -4.61 1.63
C CYS A 52 -4.94 -6.13 1.64
N VAL A 53 -5.53 -6.76 2.66
CA VAL A 53 -5.60 -8.22 2.78
C VAL A 53 -7.01 -8.68 3.15
N CYS A 54 -7.38 -9.87 2.69
CA CYS A 54 -8.61 -10.55 3.09
C CYS A 54 -8.34 -11.38 4.35
N ARG A 55 -9.11 -11.15 5.42
CA ARG A 55 -9.01 -11.95 6.66
C ARG A 55 -10.35 -12.56 6.98
N LYS A 56 -10.37 -13.85 7.34
CA LYS A 56 -11.58 -14.54 7.80
C LYS A 56 -12.18 -13.81 9.00
N PHE A 57 -13.51 -13.68 9.00
CA PHE A 57 -14.25 -13.06 10.09
C PHE A 57 -14.33 -14.02 11.29
N ARG A 58 -13.24 -14.13 12.06
CA ARG A 58 -13.25 -14.86 13.34
C ARG A 58 -13.69 -13.89 14.43
N PHE A 59 -14.80 -14.19 15.10
CA PHE A 59 -15.39 -13.45 16.25
C PHE A 59 -14.49 -13.45 17.52
N THR A 60 -13.16 -13.45 17.37
CA THR A 60 -12.21 -13.49 18.48
C THR A 60 -11.26 -12.30 18.37
N GLY A 61 -11.51 -11.28 19.19
CA GLY A 61 -10.46 -10.35 19.60
C GLY A 61 -10.43 -9.02 18.86
N PHE A 62 -11.20 -8.08 19.41
CA PHE A 62 -10.99 -6.63 19.36
C PHE A 62 -9.66 -6.21 20.06
N TYR A 63 -8.53 -6.82 19.73
CA TYR A 63 -7.25 -6.52 20.38
C TYR A 63 -6.15 -6.44 19.30
N TYR A 64 -5.35 -5.36 19.32
CA TYR A 64 -4.03 -5.19 18.69
C TYR A 64 -3.79 -4.26 17.49
N GLU A 65 -4.69 -3.38 17.05
CA GLU A 65 -4.23 -2.34 16.10
C GLU A 65 -4.96 -0.99 16.21
N GLN A 66 -5.29 -0.60 17.45
CA GLN A 66 -5.72 0.76 17.78
C GLN A 66 -4.90 1.42 18.91
N LEU A 67 -3.80 0.79 19.36
CA LEU A 67 -2.94 1.40 20.38
C LEU A 67 -1.47 1.34 19.95
N HIS A 68 -0.90 2.54 19.77
CA HIS A 68 0.52 2.88 19.69
C HIS A 68 1.28 2.56 18.40
#